data_AF-A0A3M6U3P5-F1
#
_entry.id   AF-A0A3M6U3P5-F1
#
_cell.length_a   1.000
_cell.length_b   1.000
_cell.length_c   1.000
_cell.angle_alpha   90.00
_cell.angle_beta   90.00
_cell.angle_gamma   90.00
#
_symmetry.space_group_name_H-M   'P 1'
#
loop_
_entity.id
_entity.type
_entity.pdbx_description
1 polymer ?
#
loop_
_entity_poly.entity_id
_entity_poly.type
_entity_poly.pdbx_seq_one_letter_code
_entity_poly.pdbx_strand_id
1 'polypeptide(L)'
;MWYYFVAHCAYHFTRWFPKDARGKVRITVILFALSFIIPQLYVVQVEQTGNGFCDEPLLNITVAGIVFTFAMIAFTFLFAIMEPVPWQLKIAFHFFGFGSLILGMVLFASTLATLDCKEFSPELYYLCLSLGIFSVLSTVFYLYFLVGFLIIMLPFWLVNYLWPDSVLNRRERRGVCYEPVKCCTCLWHI
;
A
#
# COMPACT_ATOMS: atom_id res chain seq x y z
N MET A 1 -1.03 -2.02 -7.50
CA MET A 1 -0.41 -1.74 -6.19
C MET A 1 -1.02 -0.58 -5.43
N TRP A 2 -1.88 0.25 -6.05
CA TRP A 2 -2.41 1.45 -5.40
C TRP A 2 -3.13 1.18 -4.07
N TYR A 3 -4.03 0.20 -4.05
CA TYR A 3 -4.79 -0.17 -2.85
C TYR A 3 -3.90 -0.61 -1.68
N TYR A 4 -2.84 -1.36 -1.99
CA TYR A 4 -1.83 -1.75 -1.00
C TYR A 4 -1.05 -0.53 -0.50
N PHE A 5 -0.63 0.34 -1.43
CA PHE A 5 0.15 1.54 -1.12
C PHE A 5 -0.55 2.45 -0.11
N VAL A 6 -1.83 2.76 -0.34
CA VAL A 6 -2.61 3.66 0.54
C VAL A 6 -2.68 3.11 1.96
N ALA A 7 -3.02 1.83 2.14
CA ALA A 7 -3.09 1.21 3.46
C ALA A 7 -1.72 1.14 4.15
N HIS A 8 -0.65 0.92 3.37
CA HIS A 8 0.73 0.90 3.89
C HIS A 8 1.19 2.30 4.33
N CYS A 9 0.89 3.34 3.55
CA CYS A 9 1.13 4.73 3.92
C CYS A 9 0.36 5.11 5.19
N ALA A 10 -0.92 4.75 5.29
CA ALA A 10 -1.72 4.97 6.49
C ALA A 10 -1.11 4.31 7.74
N TYR A 11 -0.61 3.07 7.62
CA TYR A 11 0.08 2.35 8.69
C TYR A 11 1.31 3.11 9.20
N HIS A 12 2.16 3.62 8.29
CA HIS A 12 3.38 4.34 8.69
C HIS A 12 3.07 5.76 9.18
N PHE A 13 2.20 6.48 8.48
CA PHE A 13 1.84 7.86 8.79
C PHE A 13 1.25 7.99 10.20
N THR A 14 0.31 7.12 10.58
CA THR A 14 -0.28 7.13 11.93
C THR A 14 0.76 6.90 13.04
N ARG A 15 1.83 6.17 12.76
CA ARG A 15 2.89 5.81 13.73
C ARG A 15 4.00 6.85 13.83
N TRP A 16 4.12 7.75 12.86
CA TRP A 16 5.04 8.90 12.97
C TRP A 16 4.60 9.92 14.02
N PHE A 17 3.32 9.94 14.41
CA PHE A 17 2.83 10.85 15.44
C PHE A 17 2.97 10.29 16.86
N PRO A 18 3.20 11.15 17.87
CA PRO A 18 3.22 10.77 19.28
C PRO A 18 1.87 10.16 19.70
N LYS A 19 1.90 9.24 20.67
CA LYS A 19 0.72 8.44 21.08
C LYS A 19 -0.46 9.31 21.50
N ASP A 20 -0.16 10.43 22.13
CA ASP A 20 -1.12 11.37 22.73
C ASP A 20 -1.95 12.10 21.66
N ALA A 21 -1.37 12.36 20.49
CA ALA A 21 -2.05 12.99 19.35
C ALA A 21 -2.60 11.97 18.33
N ARG A 22 -2.24 10.69 18.46
CA ARG A 22 -2.51 9.65 17.45
C ARG A 22 -4.00 9.41 17.22
N GLY A 23 -4.85 9.59 18.25
CA GLY A 23 -6.30 9.42 18.13
C GLY A 23 -6.92 10.29 17.02
N LYS A 24 -6.54 11.57 16.97
CA LYS A 24 -7.02 12.51 15.94
C LYS A 24 -6.54 12.10 14.55
N VAL A 25 -5.26 11.73 14.43
CA VAL A 25 -4.65 11.28 13.17
C VAL A 25 -5.33 10.01 12.64
N ARG A 26 -5.65 9.05 13.51
CA ARG A 26 -6.36 7.82 13.13
C ARG A 26 -7.72 8.13 12.51
N ILE A 27 -8.50 9.01 13.13
CA ILE A 27 -9.81 9.43 12.59
C ILE A 27 -9.65 10.06 11.22
N THR A 28 -8.73 11.02 11.08
CA THR A 28 -8.48 11.69 9.79
C THR A 28 -8.09 10.69 8.70
N VAL A 29 -7.20 9.75 9.00
CA VAL A 29 -6.74 8.74 8.02
C VAL A 29 -7.87 7.78 7.63
N ILE A 30 -8.74 7.38 8.56
CA ILE A 30 -9.90 6.53 8.26
C ILE A 30 -10.91 7.28 7.37
N LEU A 31 -11.23 8.53 7.71
CA LEU A 31 -12.14 9.36 6.90
C LEU A 31 -11.58 9.58 5.49
N PHE A 32 -10.27 9.82 5.38
CA PHE A 32 -9.60 9.93 4.09
C PHE A 32 -9.67 8.61 3.30
N ALA A 33 -9.43 7.46 3.95
CA ALA A 33 -9.55 6.15 3.32
C ALA A 33 -10.97 5.88 2.78
N LEU A 34 -12.01 6.27 3.54
CA LEU A 34 -13.40 6.14 3.14
C LEU A 34 -13.73 6.97 1.91
N SER A 35 -13.13 8.16 1.75
CA SER A 35 -13.40 9.03 0.60
C SER A 35 -13.04 8.40 -0.75
N PHE A 36 -12.10 7.44 -0.80
CA PHE A 36 -11.72 6.76 -2.04
C PHE A 36 -12.82 5.92 -2.68
N ILE A 37 -13.86 5.56 -1.93
CA ILE A 37 -14.98 4.80 -2.47
C ILE A 37 -15.95 5.68 -3.28
N ILE A 38 -16.03 6.98 -2.93
CA ILE A 38 -16.99 7.92 -3.50
C ILE A 38 -16.87 8.03 -5.03
N PRO A 39 -15.68 8.28 -5.62
CA PRO A 39 -15.58 8.40 -7.08
C PRO A 39 -15.92 7.08 -7.80
N GLN A 40 -15.67 5.93 -7.18
CA GLN A 40 -15.98 4.63 -7.78
C GLN A 40 -17.48 4.35 -7.78
N LEU A 41 -18.18 4.67 -6.69
CA LEU A 41 -19.64 4.51 -6.63
C LEU A 41 -20.35 5.50 -7.57
N TYR A 42 -19.86 6.73 -7.65
CA TYR A 42 -20.39 7.73 -8.59
C TYR A 42 -20.33 7.24 -10.03
N VAL A 43 -19.17 6.73 -10.48
CA VAL A 43 -19.01 6.22 -11.84
C VAL A 43 -19.92 5.02 -12.12
N VAL A 44 -20.05 4.08 -11.18
CA VAL A 44 -20.96 2.93 -11.35
C VAL A 44 -22.41 3.38 -11.50
N GLN A 45 -22.84 4.39 -10.74
CA GLN A 45 -24.20 4.94 -10.86
C GLN A 45 -24.43 5.62 -12.21
N VAL A 46 -23.47 6.45 -12.65
CA VAL A 46 -23.54 7.14 -13.95
C VAL A 46 -23.64 6.12 -15.08
N GLU A 47 -22.77 5.10 -15.10
CA GLU A 47 -22.74 4.10 -16.16
C GLU A 47 -24.02 3.26 -16.22
N GLN A 48 -24.63 2.93 -15.07
CA GLN A 48 -25.90 2.21 -15.03
C GLN A 48 -27.07 3.02 -15.58
N THR A 49 -27.00 4.35 -15.53
CA THR A 49 -28.03 5.26 -16.02
C THR A 49 -27.73 5.81 -17.43
N GLY A 50 -26.49 5.67 -17.89
CA GLY A 50 -26.02 6.16 -19.17
C GLY A 50 -26.30 5.17 -20.31
N ASN A 51 -26.55 5.70 -21.51
CA ASN A 51 -26.70 4.90 -22.74
C ASN A 51 -25.34 4.60 -23.42
N GLY A 52 -24.22 4.80 -22.72
CA GLY A 52 -22.88 4.54 -23.25
C GLY A 52 -22.64 3.04 -23.35
N PHE A 53 -22.27 2.55 -24.53
CA PHE A 53 -21.83 1.17 -24.73
C PHE A 53 -20.32 1.16 -24.90
N CYS A 54 -19.61 0.46 -24.02
CA CYS A 54 -18.19 0.15 -24.13
C CYS A 54 -18.07 -1.37 -24.27
N ASP A 55 -17.41 -1.85 -25.32
CA ASP A 55 -17.32 -3.28 -25.66
C ASP A 55 -16.51 -4.11 -24.64
N GLU A 56 -15.89 -3.44 -23.66
CA GLU A 56 -14.91 -4.04 -22.78
C GLU A 56 -15.32 -3.97 -21.31
N PRO A 57 -14.89 -4.94 -20.48
CA PRO A 57 -15.42 -5.15 -19.14
C PRO A 57 -14.84 -4.16 -18.12
N LEU A 58 -14.61 -2.90 -18.50
CA LEU A 58 -14.09 -1.85 -17.60
C LEU A 58 -14.98 -1.69 -16.37
N LEU A 59 -16.30 -1.77 -16.54
CA LEU A 59 -17.24 -1.71 -15.42
C LEU A 59 -17.03 -2.89 -14.44
N ASN A 60 -16.86 -4.11 -14.96
CA ASN A 60 -16.61 -5.29 -14.12
C ASN A 60 -15.27 -5.21 -13.39
N ILE A 61 -14.23 -4.70 -14.05
CA ILE A 61 -12.92 -4.49 -13.42
C ILE A 61 -13.02 -3.40 -12.35
N THR A 62 -13.80 -2.34 -12.57
CA THR A 62 -14.09 -1.30 -11.57
C THR A 62 -14.83 -1.85 -10.37
N VAL A 63 -15.80 -2.76 -10.57
CA VAL A 63 -16.48 -3.46 -9.46
C VAL A 63 -15.47 -4.28 -8.63
N ALA A 64 -14.54 -4.99 -9.28
CA ALA A 64 -13.44 -5.64 -8.57
C ALA A 64 -12.57 -4.61 -7.82
N GLY A 65 -12.32 -3.44 -8.42
CA GLY A 65 -11.67 -2.28 -7.78
C GLY A 65 -12.37 -1.80 -6.50
N ILE A 66 -13.70 -1.79 -6.48
CA ILE A 66 -14.49 -1.43 -5.28
C ILE A 66 -14.25 -2.45 -4.16
N VAL A 67 -14.24 -3.75 -4.48
CA VAL A 67 -13.93 -4.80 -3.50
C VAL A 67 -12.53 -4.61 -2.90
N PHE A 68 -11.54 -4.31 -3.75
CA PHE A 68 -10.19 -4.01 -3.29
C PHE A 68 -10.10 -2.72 -2.46
N THR A 69 -10.95 -1.73 -2.75
CA THR A 69 -11.07 -0.49 -1.97
C THR A 69 -11.64 -0.77 -0.58
N PHE A 70 -12.66 -1.61 -0.46
CA PHE A 70 -13.15 -2.05 0.84
C PHE A 70 -12.09 -2.79 1.64
N ALA A 71 -11.36 -3.70 1.02
CA ALA A 71 -10.24 -4.39 1.66
C ALA A 71 -9.15 -3.41 2.12
N MET A 72 -8.79 -2.43 1.28
CA MET A 72 -7.86 -1.34 1.63
C MET A 72 -8.34 -0.56 2.86
N ILE A 73 -9.62 -0.17 2.90
CA ILE A 73 -10.22 0.54 4.04
C ILE A 73 -10.15 -0.33 5.30
N ALA A 74 -10.50 -1.60 5.20
CA ALA A 74 -10.43 -2.55 6.32
C ALA A 74 -9.00 -2.71 6.85
N PHE A 75 -8.01 -2.92 5.98
CA PHE A 75 -6.60 -2.97 6.40
C PHE A 75 -6.14 -1.65 7.02
N THR A 76 -6.53 -0.51 6.44
CA THR A 76 -6.23 0.83 6.98
C THR A 76 -6.78 0.98 8.40
N PHE A 77 -8.03 0.57 8.62
CA PHE A 77 -8.67 0.59 9.93
C PHE A 77 -7.93 -0.32 10.92
N LEU A 78 -7.69 -1.58 10.57
CA LEU A 78 -6.99 -2.54 11.41
C LEU A 78 -5.59 -2.04 11.79
N PHE A 79 -4.85 -1.49 10.83
CA PHE A 79 -3.51 -0.95 11.05
C PHE A 79 -3.48 0.34 11.86
N ALA A 80 -4.54 1.16 11.79
CA ALA A 80 -4.67 2.35 12.59
C ALA A 80 -4.90 2.01 14.07
N ILE A 81 -5.68 0.96 14.38
CA ILE A 81 -6.08 0.64 15.75
C ILE A 81 -5.18 -0.41 16.45
N MET A 82 -4.61 -1.37 15.72
CA MET A 82 -3.88 -2.49 16.32
C MET A 82 -2.41 -2.14 16.61
N GLU A 83 -2.04 -2.18 17.89
CA GLU A 83 -0.67 -2.05 18.37
C GLU A 83 -0.39 -3.05 19.50
N PRO A 84 0.52 -4.04 19.31
CA PRO A 84 1.27 -4.38 18.10
C PRO A 84 0.42 -5.09 17.03
N VAL A 85 0.80 -4.96 15.75
CA VAL A 85 0.10 -5.64 14.63
C VAL A 85 0.46 -7.13 14.59
N PRO A 86 -0.53 -8.05 14.60
CA PRO A 86 -0.28 -9.49 14.56
C PRO A 86 0.37 -9.93 13.25
N TRP A 87 1.23 -10.95 13.31
CA TRP A 87 2.00 -11.44 12.17
C TRP A 87 1.12 -11.96 11.03
N GLN A 88 0.03 -12.64 11.37
CA GLN A 88 -0.96 -13.18 10.43
C GLN A 88 -1.56 -12.07 9.57
N LEU A 89 -1.86 -10.91 10.17
CA LEU A 89 -2.40 -9.77 9.44
C LEU A 89 -1.36 -9.17 8.48
N LYS A 90 -0.07 -9.17 8.87
CA LYS A 90 1.01 -8.72 7.99
C LYS A 90 1.12 -9.64 6.77
N ILE A 91 1.08 -10.95 6.94
CA ILE A 91 1.10 -11.90 5.82
C ILE A 91 -0.10 -11.68 4.90
N ALA A 92 -1.32 -11.62 5.46
CA ALA A 92 -2.54 -11.39 4.69
C ALA A 92 -2.46 -10.09 3.88
N PHE A 93 -1.87 -9.04 4.46
CA PHE A 93 -1.67 -7.76 3.78
C PHE A 93 -0.73 -7.85 2.58
N HIS A 94 0.30 -8.71 2.63
CA HIS A 94 1.21 -8.90 1.49
C HIS A 94 0.55 -9.70 0.35
N PHE A 95 -0.29 -10.69 0.68
CA PHE A 95 -1.13 -11.38 -0.32
C PHE A 95 -2.14 -10.42 -0.96
N PHE A 96 -2.76 -9.55 -0.16
CA PHE A 96 -3.60 -8.46 -0.67
C PHE A 96 -2.81 -7.53 -1.59
N GLY A 97 -1.56 -7.24 -1.23
CA GLY A 97 -0.56 -6.64 -2.10
C GLY A 97 -0.56 -7.31 -3.46
N PHE A 98 -0.12 -8.56 -3.55
CA PHE A 98 -0.05 -9.29 -4.82
C PHE A 98 -1.35 -9.22 -5.65
N GLY A 99 -2.53 -9.39 -5.02
CA GLY A 99 -3.82 -9.21 -5.71
C GLY A 99 -4.02 -7.80 -6.28
N SER A 100 -3.64 -6.77 -5.52
CA SER A 100 -3.69 -5.36 -5.95
C SER A 100 -2.74 -5.08 -7.12
N LEU A 101 -1.66 -5.86 -7.30
CA LEU A 101 -0.76 -5.74 -8.45
C LEU A 101 -1.47 -6.24 -9.69
N ILE A 102 -1.98 -7.47 -9.63
CA ILE A 102 -2.67 -8.12 -10.74
C ILE A 102 -3.84 -7.27 -11.20
N LEU A 103 -4.72 -6.88 -10.27
CA LEU A 103 -5.88 -6.06 -10.61
C LEU A 103 -5.48 -4.74 -11.27
N GLY A 104 -4.45 -4.08 -10.75
CA GLY A 104 -3.99 -2.81 -11.32
C GLY A 104 -3.34 -2.93 -12.69
N MET A 105 -2.63 -4.04 -12.96
CA MET A 105 -2.07 -4.33 -14.28
C MET A 105 -3.17 -4.65 -15.30
N VAL A 106 -4.16 -5.47 -14.91
CA VAL A 106 -5.33 -5.79 -15.74
C VAL A 106 -6.12 -4.52 -16.04
N LEU A 107 -6.43 -3.71 -15.02
CA LEU A 107 -7.13 -2.44 -15.19
C LEU A 107 -6.40 -1.51 -16.16
N PHE A 108 -5.09 -1.34 -15.99
CA PHE A 108 -4.30 -0.48 -16.87
C PHE A 108 -4.26 -0.99 -18.31
N ALA A 109 -4.02 -2.29 -18.52
CA ALA A 109 -4.00 -2.90 -19.84
C ALA A 109 -5.36 -2.80 -20.55
N SER A 110 -6.46 -3.15 -19.85
CA SER A 110 -7.81 -3.05 -20.39
C SER A 110 -8.18 -1.61 -20.73
N THR A 111 -7.81 -0.64 -19.88
CA THR A 111 -8.08 0.79 -20.17
C THR A 111 -7.36 1.27 -21.43
N LEU A 112 -6.12 0.82 -21.65
CA LEU A 112 -5.37 1.18 -22.85
C LEU A 112 -5.87 0.49 -24.11
N ALA A 113 -6.49 -0.69 -23.98
CA ALA A 113 -7.12 -1.40 -25.10
C ALA A 113 -8.43 -0.71 -25.56
N THR A 114 -9.01 0.15 -24.71
CA THR A 114 -10.37 0.70 -24.89
C THR A 114 -10.39 2.20 -25.05
N LEU A 115 -9.62 2.72 -26.00
CA LEU A 115 -9.51 4.16 -26.23
C LEU A 115 -10.83 4.79 -26.69
N ASP A 116 -11.65 4.02 -27.40
CA ASP A 116 -12.95 4.47 -27.93
C ASP A 116 -13.96 4.75 -26.80
N CYS A 117 -13.83 4.07 -25.65
CA CYS A 117 -14.71 4.28 -24.50
C CYS A 117 -14.55 5.67 -23.86
N LYS A 118 -13.52 6.43 -24.25
CA LYS A 118 -13.36 7.84 -23.88
C LYS A 118 -14.52 8.71 -24.41
N GLU A 119 -15.11 8.37 -25.55
CA GLU A 119 -16.18 9.17 -26.17
C GLU A 119 -17.56 8.82 -25.61
N PHE A 120 -17.78 7.56 -25.23
CA PHE A 120 -19.08 7.06 -24.79
C PHE A 120 -19.25 7.05 -23.26
N SER A 121 -18.19 6.75 -22.52
CA SER A 121 -18.19 6.63 -21.05
C SER A 121 -16.94 7.32 -20.45
N PRO A 122 -16.80 8.65 -20.60
CA PRO A 122 -15.58 9.36 -20.24
C PRO A 122 -15.25 9.25 -18.75
N GLU A 123 -16.24 9.30 -17.88
CA GLU A 123 -16.04 9.24 -16.42
C GLU A 123 -15.44 7.90 -16.00
N LEU A 124 -15.94 6.79 -16.56
CA LEU A 124 -15.41 5.45 -16.33
C LEU A 124 -13.99 5.33 -16.87
N TYR A 125 -13.76 5.79 -18.11
CA TYR A 125 -12.44 5.74 -18.73
C TYR A 125 -11.38 6.49 -17.91
N TYR A 126 -11.65 7.74 -17.51
CA TYR A 126 -10.68 8.54 -16.76
C TYR A 126 -10.47 8.02 -15.34
N LEU A 127 -11.49 7.48 -14.69
CA LEU A 127 -11.34 6.83 -13.39
C LEU A 127 -10.42 5.60 -13.51
N CYS A 128 -10.71 4.69 -14.44
CA CYS A 128 -9.91 3.50 -14.69
C CYS A 128 -8.46 3.85 -15.05
N LEU A 129 -8.27 4.85 -15.91
CA LEU A 129 -6.95 5.34 -16.30
C LEU A 129 -6.18 5.88 -15.09
N SER A 130 -6.82 6.71 -14.27
CA SER A 130 -6.18 7.28 -13.08
C SER A 130 -5.75 6.19 -12.08
N LEU A 131 -6.62 5.23 -11.79
CA LEU A 131 -6.33 4.09 -10.91
C LEU A 131 -5.23 3.19 -11.49
N GLY A 132 -5.23 2.98 -12.80
CA GLY A 132 -4.17 2.27 -13.52
C GLY A 132 -2.81 2.97 -13.39
N ILE A 133 -2.75 4.28 -13.67
CA ILE A 133 -1.53 5.09 -13.52
C ILE A 133 -1.03 5.04 -12.08
N PHE A 134 -1.89 5.28 -11.09
CA PHE A 134 -1.51 5.19 -9.68
C PHE A 134 -1.01 3.79 -9.29
N SER A 135 -1.61 2.74 -9.87
CA SER A 135 -1.14 1.38 -9.66
C SER A 135 0.26 1.14 -10.24
N VAL A 136 0.54 1.63 -11.45
CA VAL A 136 1.87 1.52 -12.06
C VAL A 136 2.90 2.31 -11.26
N LEU A 137 2.61 3.57 -10.93
CA LEU A 137 3.51 4.43 -10.16
C LEU A 137 3.83 3.83 -8.78
N SER A 138 2.84 3.32 -8.06
CA SER A 138 3.06 2.66 -6.77
C SER A 138 3.89 1.38 -6.91
N THR A 139 3.70 0.60 -7.98
CA THR A 139 4.52 -0.59 -8.27
C THR A 139 5.97 -0.22 -8.50
N VAL A 140 6.20 0.80 -9.33
CA VAL A 140 7.53 1.33 -9.65
C VAL A 140 8.22 1.85 -8.38
N PHE A 141 7.51 2.61 -7.55
CA PHE A 141 8.02 3.08 -6.25
C PHE A 141 8.49 1.92 -5.36
N TYR A 142 7.66 0.87 -5.20
CA TYR A 142 8.05 -0.29 -4.39
C TYR A 142 9.22 -1.06 -4.98
N LEU A 143 9.30 -1.19 -6.29
CA LEU A 143 10.42 -1.84 -6.96
C LEU A 143 11.73 -1.08 -6.71
N TYR A 144 11.73 0.24 -6.90
CA TYR A 144 12.90 1.08 -6.62
C TYR A 144 13.30 1.03 -5.14
N PHE A 145 12.32 1.10 -4.23
CA PHE A 145 12.60 1.00 -2.81
C PHE A 145 13.17 -0.36 -2.43
N LEU A 146 12.63 -1.46 -2.96
CA LEU A 146 13.13 -2.82 -2.72
C LEU A 146 14.56 -2.98 -3.24
N VAL A 147 14.83 -2.53 -4.47
CA VAL A 147 16.16 -2.61 -5.08
C VAL A 147 17.16 -1.76 -4.27
N GLY A 148 16.79 -0.53 -3.90
CA GLY A 148 17.62 0.33 -3.05
C GLY A 148 17.90 -0.29 -1.68
N PHE A 149 16.88 -0.86 -1.05
CA PHE A 149 17.04 -1.58 0.22
C PHE A 149 17.97 -2.78 0.07
N LEU A 150 17.82 -3.59 -0.98
CA LEU A 150 18.71 -4.72 -1.24
C LEU A 150 20.15 -4.25 -1.46
N ILE A 151 20.38 -3.23 -2.29
CA ILE A 151 21.73 -2.71 -2.54
C ILE A 151 22.38 -2.22 -1.25
N ILE A 152 21.65 -1.52 -0.38
CA ILE A 152 22.17 -0.99 0.88
C ILE A 152 22.39 -2.10 1.90
N MET A 153 21.43 -3.03 2.05
CA MET A 153 21.43 -4.02 3.12
C MET A 153 22.21 -5.29 2.80
N LEU A 154 22.36 -5.65 1.53
CA LEU A 154 23.06 -6.86 1.10
C LEU A 154 24.54 -6.87 1.53
N PRO A 155 25.29 -5.75 1.49
CA PRO A 155 26.62 -5.69 2.10
C PRO A 155 26.61 -6.01 3.59
N PHE A 156 25.68 -5.44 4.36
CA PHE A 156 25.57 -5.71 5.80
C PHE A 156 25.19 -7.17 6.08
N TRP A 157 24.30 -7.75 5.26
CA TRP A 157 23.93 -9.17 5.38
C TRP A 157 25.10 -10.09 5.03
N LEU A 158 25.87 -9.76 3.99
CA LEU A 158 27.06 -10.48 3.59
C LEU A 158 28.14 -10.41 4.69
N VAL A 159 28.36 -9.22 5.25
CA VAL A 159 29.29 -9.02 6.37
C VAL A 159 28.83 -9.81 7.61
N ASN A 160 27.54 -9.81 7.93
CA ASN A 160 27.00 -10.61 9.04
C ASN A 160 27.03 -12.12 8.78
N TYR A 161 26.97 -12.55 7.52
CA TYR A 161 27.11 -13.96 7.14
C TYR A 161 28.57 -14.43 7.26
N LEU A 162 29.53 -13.60 6.85
CA LEU A 162 30.97 -13.90 6.92
C LEU A 162 31.52 -13.73 8.35
N TRP A 163 31.03 -12.73 9.08
CA TRP A 163 31.37 -12.43 10.47
C TRP A 163 30.09 -12.30 11.30
N PRO A 164 29.65 -13.39 11.96
CA PRO A 164 28.46 -13.37 12.81
C PRO A 164 28.51 -12.25 13.85
N ASP A 165 27.35 -11.67 14.16
CA ASP A 165 27.16 -10.58 15.13
C ASP A 165 27.87 -9.25 14.79
N SER A 166 28.31 -9.06 13.55
CA SER A 166 28.85 -7.77 13.08
C SER A 166 27.75 -6.72 12.85
N VAL A 167 26.49 -7.12 12.69
CA VAL A 167 25.33 -6.23 12.53
C VAL A 167 24.39 -6.34 13.73
N LEU A 168 23.96 -5.21 14.27
CA LEU A 168 23.07 -5.15 15.43
C LEU A 168 21.72 -5.84 15.16
N ASN A 169 21.51 -7.00 15.80
CA ASN A 169 20.24 -7.70 15.88
C ASN A 169 19.48 -7.25 17.14
N ARG A 170 18.60 -6.25 16.97
CA ARG A 170 17.74 -5.74 18.06
C ARG A 170 16.79 -6.78 18.66
N ARG A 171 16.46 -7.86 17.92
CA ARG A 171 15.49 -8.87 18.33
C ARG A 171 16.11 -9.92 19.24
N GLU A 172 17.33 -10.33 18.91
CA GLU A 172 18.13 -11.29 19.70
C GLU A 172 19.04 -10.61 20.71
N ARG A 173 19.08 -9.27 20.70
CA ARG A 173 19.99 -8.49 21.53
C ARG A 173 21.46 -8.89 21.30
N ARG A 174 21.86 -9.00 20.03
CA ARG A 174 23.24 -9.33 19.63
C ARG A 174 23.78 -8.30 18.65
N GLY A 175 25.10 -8.18 18.59
CA GLY A 175 25.83 -7.33 17.65
C GLY A 175 26.39 -6.01 18.23
N VAL A 176 27.24 -5.35 17.46
CA VAL A 176 28.07 -4.21 17.91
C VAL A 176 27.31 -2.88 17.83
N CYS A 177 27.26 -2.12 18.93
CA CYS A 177 26.71 -0.76 18.99
C CYS A 177 27.85 0.25 19.15
N TYR A 178 27.96 1.22 18.25
CA TYR A 178 29.06 2.20 18.21
C TYR A 178 28.77 3.53 18.92
N GLU A 179 27.57 3.74 19.49
CA GLU A 179 27.24 5.00 20.17
C GLU A 179 27.66 5.00 21.65
N PRO A 180 28.29 6.09 22.15
CA PRO A 180 28.57 6.25 23.56
C PRO A 180 27.26 6.40 24.36
N VAL A 181 27.03 5.39 25.20
CA VAL A 181 26.00 5.21 26.23
C VAL A 181 25.50 6.50 26.91
N LYS A 182 24.47 7.12 26.33
CA LYS A 182 23.43 7.86 27.08
C LYS A 182 22.00 7.62 26.57
N CYS A 183 21.81 7.15 25.34
CA CYS A 183 20.47 6.96 24.76
C CYS A 183 20.06 5.49 24.50
N CYS A 184 20.95 4.52 24.71
CA CYS A 184 20.66 3.10 24.52
C CYS A 184 20.25 2.44 25.85
N THR A 185 18.97 2.52 26.21
CA THR A 185 18.47 1.98 27.49
C THR A 185 18.26 0.46 27.54
N CYS A 186 18.55 -0.33 26.49
CA CYS A 186 18.41 -1.78 26.57
C CYS A 186 19.29 -2.51 25.54
N LEU A 187 20.60 -2.65 25.79
CA LEU A 187 21.42 -3.76 25.25
C LEU A 187 22.85 -3.69 25.79
N TRP A 188 23.36 -4.81 26.28
CA TRP A 188 24.53 -4.89 27.16
C TRP A 188 25.86 -4.53 26.49
N HIS A 189 26.69 -3.98 27.36
CA HIS A 189 28.08 -3.53 27.26
C HIS A 189 29.09 -4.66 26.94
N ILE A 190 30.27 -4.27 26.42
CA ILE A 190 31.55 -4.89 26.85
C ILE A 190 31.84 -4.38 28.26
#